data_AF-A0A3S4JFH1-F1
#
_entry.id   AF-A0A3S4JFH1-F1
#
_cell.length_a   1.000
_cell.length_b   1.000
_cell.length_c   1.000
_cell.angle_alpha   90.00
_cell.angle_beta   90.00
_cell.angle_gamma   90.00
#
_symmetry.space_group_name_H-M   'P 1'
#
loop_
_entity.id
_entity.type
_entity.pdbx_description
1 polymer ?
#
loop_
_entity_poly.entity_id
_entity_poly.type
_entity_poly.pdbx_seq_one_letter_code
_entity_poly.pdbx_strand_id
1 'polypeptide(L)' 'MATHYGVSVVGVTISAEQQKMAQTRCEGLDVSILLEDYRDLNDQFDRIVSVGMFEHVGPKKTTTPILKLLTGI' A
#
# COMPACT_ATOMS: atom_id res chain seq x y z
N MET A 1 -5.99 10.17 -0.68
CA MET A 1 -5.59 9.96 -2.09
C MET A 1 -6.83 9.60 -2.89
N ALA A 2 -7.34 8.37 -2.84
CA ALA A 2 -8.55 7.94 -3.57
C ALA A 2 -9.76 8.89 -3.41
N THR A 3 -10.14 9.24 -2.18
CA THR A 3 -11.34 10.06 -1.91
C THR A 3 -11.25 11.52 -2.37
N HIS A 4 -10.05 12.03 -2.65
CA HIS A 4 -9.83 13.47 -2.90
C HIS A 4 -9.31 13.80 -4.30
N TYR A 5 -8.75 12.82 -5.02
CA TYR A 5 -8.04 13.07 -6.28
C TYR A 5 -8.54 12.23 -7.46
N GLY A 6 -9.56 11.36 -7.28
CA GLY A 6 -10.09 10.54 -8.37
C GLY A 6 -9.06 9.57 -8.96
N VAL A 7 -8.13 9.10 -8.14
CA VAL A 7 -7.07 8.16 -8.52
C VAL A 7 -7.35 6.77 -7.95
N SER A 8 -7.01 5.73 -8.69
CA SER A 8 -7.00 4.37 -8.16
C SER A 8 -5.70 4.14 -7.39
N VAL A 9 -5.79 3.41 -6.27
CA VAL A 9 -4.65 3.19 -5.38
C VAL A 9 -4.42 1.70 -5.22
N VAL A 10 -3.17 1.28 -5.40
CA VAL A 10 -2.71 -0.07 -5.04
C VAL A 10 -1.79 0.03 -3.83
N GLY A 11 -2.17 -0.59 -2.73
CA GLY A 11 -1.35 -0.74 -1.54
C GLY A 11 -0.74 -2.13 -1.50
N VAL A 12 0.56 -2.23 -1.22
CA VAL A 12 1.26 -3.52 -1.06
C VAL A 12 1.74 -3.66 0.37
N THR A 13 1.50 -4.82 0.99
CA THR A 13 1.99 -5.20 2.31
C THR A 13 2.32 -6.68 2.36
N ILE A 14 3.24 -7.09 3.22
CA ILE A 14 3.52 -8.50 3.54
C ILE A 14 2.77 -8.98 4.80
N SER A 15 1.95 -8.13 5.42
CA SER A 15 1.17 -8.46 6.63
C SER A 15 -0.31 -8.63 6.30
N ALA A 16 -0.82 -9.86 6.49
CA ALA A 16 -2.23 -10.18 6.29
C ALA A 16 -3.16 -9.40 7.23
N GLU A 17 -2.70 -9.12 8.46
CA GLU A 17 -3.46 -8.34 9.44
C GLU A 17 -3.61 -6.88 8.97
N GLN A 18 -2.54 -6.30 8.43
CA GLN A 18 -2.60 -4.96 7.84
C GLN A 18 -3.45 -4.93 6.58
N GLN A 19 -3.35 -5.94 5.71
CA GLN A 19 -4.21 -6.05 4.53
C GLN A 19 -5.68 -5.98 4.93
N LYS A 20 -6.10 -6.82 5.90
CA LYS A 20 -7.48 -6.87 6.37
C LYS A 20 -7.93 -5.51 6.94
N MET A 21 -7.11 -4.89 7.79
CA MET A 21 -7.42 -3.58 8.35
C MET A 21 -7.53 -2.50 7.27
N ALA A 22 -6.66 -2.52 6.27
CA ALA A 22 -6.65 -1.55 5.18
C ALA A 22 -7.86 -1.73 4.25
N GLN A 23 -8.23 -2.96 3.92
CA GLN A 23 -9.44 -3.28 3.14
C GLN A 23 -10.70 -2.74 3.84
N THR A 24 -10.86 -3.01 5.14
CA THR A 24 -12.02 -2.47 5.89
C THR A 24 -12.03 -0.94 5.93
N ARG A 25 -10.87 -0.30 6.05
CA ARG A 25 -10.78 1.18 6.07
C ARG A 25 -11.04 1.84 4.73
N CYS A 26 -10.78 1.12 3.64
CA CYS A 26 -10.91 1.63 2.27
C CYS A 26 -12.14 1.06 1.54
N GLU A 27 -13.05 0.43 2.27
CA GLU A 27 -14.30 -0.09 1.70
C GLU A 27 -15.08 1.03 0.99
N GLY A 28 -15.52 0.77 -0.25
CA GLY A 28 -16.21 1.74 -1.10
C GLY A 28 -15.31 2.77 -1.79
N LEU A 29 -13.98 2.67 -1.64
CA LEU A 29 -13.01 3.46 -2.41
C LEU A 29 -12.36 2.60 -3.49
N ASP A 30 -11.85 3.24 -4.53
CA ASP A 30 -11.06 2.58 -5.58
C ASP A 30 -9.62 2.31 -5.08
N VAL A 31 -9.51 1.37 -4.14
CA VAL A 31 -8.28 1.00 -3.45
C VAL A 31 -8.15 -0.52 -3.41
N SER A 32 -7.10 -1.05 -4.02
CA SER A 32 -6.71 -2.46 -3.95
C SER A 32 -5.57 -2.64 -2.94
N ILE A 33 -5.67 -3.63 -2.05
CA ILE A 33 -4.59 -3.95 -1.10
C ILE A 33 -4.09 -5.38 -1.34
N LEU A 34 -2.86 -5.48 -1.85
CA LEU A 34 -2.18 -6.71 -2.22
C LEU A 34 -1.31 -7.21 -1.05
N LEU A 35 -1.41 -8.52 -0.81
CA LEU A 35 -0.58 -9.23 0.18
C LEU A 35 0.58 -9.91 -0.55
N GLU A 36 1.59 -9.13 -0.88
CA GLU A 36 2.74 -9.57 -1.65
C GLU A 36 3.97 -8.73 -1.30
N ASP A 37 5.13 -9.21 -1.73
CA ASP A 37 6.35 -8.42 -1.63
C ASP A 37 6.45 -7.47 -2.83
N TYR A 38 6.72 -6.19 -2.59
CA TYR A 38 6.86 -5.20 -3.65
C TYR A 38 7.99 -5.53 -4.63
N ARG A 39 8.94 -6.39 -4.25
CA ARG A 39 10.04 -6.84 -5.12
C ARG A 39 9.57 -7.75 -6.26
N ASP A 40 8.45 -8.44 -6.07
CA ASP A 40 7.86 -9.33 -7.05
C ASP A 40 6.78 -8.61 -7.90
N LEU A 41 6.47 -7.37 -7.55
CA LEU A 41 5.48 -6.55 -8.25
C LEU A 41 6.01 -6.10 -9.62
N ASN A 42 5.42 -6.61 -10.68
CA ASN A 42 5.79 -6.30 -12.06
C ASN A 42 4.68 -5.53 -12.79
N ASP A 43 4.29 -4.39 -12.21
CA ASP A 43 3.27 -3.48 -12.77
C ASP A 43 3.82 -2.07 -12.93
N GLN A 44 3.18 -1.28 -13.80
CA GLN A 44 3.55 0.12 -14.04
C GLN A 44 2.56 1.07 -13.36
N PHE A 45 3.10 2.08 -12.69
CA PHE A 45 2.32 3.06 -11.93
C PHE A 45 2.77 4.47 -12.26
N ASP A 46 1.82 5.40 -12.36
CA ASP A 46 2.12 6.81 -12.63
C ASP A 46 2.87 7.47 -11.49
N ARG A 47 2.59 7.06 -10.25
CA ARG A 47 3.27 7.57 -9.05
C ARG A 47 3.47 6.48 -8.02
N ILE A 48 4.61 6.57 -7.34
CA ILE A 48 4.98 5.66 -6.24
C ILE A 48 5.19 6.49 -4.98
N VAL A 49 4.53 6.10 -3.89
CA VAL A 49 4.67 6.70 -2.57
C VAL A 49 4.99 5.62 -1.56
N SER A 50 6.14 5.77 -0.90
CA SER A 50 6.59 4.84 0.12
C SER A 50 6.62 5.52 1.49
N VAL A 51 5.88 4.97 2.46
CA VAL A 51 5.79 5.55 3.81
C VAL A 51 6.34 4.54 4.82
N GLY A 52 7.41 4.92 5.52
CA GLY A 52 7.99 4.13 6.62
C GLY A 52 9.01 3.06 6.23
N MET A 53 9.50 3.02 4.98
CA MET A 53 10.50 2.02 4.55
C MET A 53 11.90 2.25 5.15
N PHE A 54 12.26 3.47 5.56
CA PHE A 54 13.66 3.82 5.87
C PHE A 54 14.06 3.74 7.36
N GLU A 55 13.11 3.71 8.30
CA GLU A 55 13.41 3.82 9.74
C GLU A 55 13.39 2.48 10.51
N HIS A 56 13.12 1.35 9.84
CA HIS A 56 12.75 0.11 10.53
C HIS A 56 13.52 -1.16 10.11
N VAL A 57 14.82 -1.04 9.87
CA VAL A 57 15.74 -2.20 9.81
C VAL A 57 16.32 -2.46 11.22
N GLY A 58 15.46 -2.77 12.20
CA GLY A 58 15.86 -3.01 13.59
C GLY A 58 14.83 -3.85 14.36
N PRO A 59 15.24 -4.69 15.32
CA PRO A 59 14.38 -5.70 15.92
C PRO A 59 13.41 -5.03 16.90
N LYS A 60 12.11 -5.29 16.71
CA LYS A 60 10.97 -4.86 17.53
C LYS A 60 10.47 -3.43 17.27
N LYS A 61 9.60 -3.31 16.26
CA LYS A 61 8.23 -2.80 16.41
C LYS A 61 7.41 -3.21 15.18
N THR A 62 6.21 -3.72 15.43
CA THR A 62 5.29 -4.25 14.42
C THR A 62 4.61 -3.10 13.67
N THR A 63 5.31 -2.51 12.71
CA THR A 63 4.71 -1.60 11.73
C THR A 63 5.43 -1.81 10.41
N THR A 64 5.05 -2.87 9.70
CA THR A 64 5.54 -3.16 8.35
C THR A 64 5.15 -2.01 7.43
N PRO A 65 6.07 -1.54 6.57
CA PRO A 65 5.81 -0.45 5.64
C PRO A 65 4.76 -0.85 4.61
N ILE A 66 3.87 0.09 4.28
CA ILE A 66 2.91 -0.06 3.18
C ILE A 66 3.43 0.78 2.03
N LEU A 67 3.74 0.14 0.91
CA LEU A 67 4.00 0.84 -0.34
C LEU A 67 2.66 1.23 -0.96
N LYS A 68 2.45 2.51 -1.24
CA LYS A 68 1.25 3.03 -1.93
C LYS A 68 1.62 3.42 -3.33
N LEU A 69 1.05 2.73 -4.29
CA LEU A 69 1.20 2.96 -5.70
C LEU A 69 -0.08 3.62 -6.19
N LEU A 70 0.05 4.72 -6.93
CA LEU A 70 -1.09 5.45 -7.46
C LEU A 70 -1.05 5.30 -8.98
N THR A 71 -2.15 4.82 -9.54
CA THR A 71 -2.41 4.91 -10.97
C THR A 71 -3.31 6.13 -11.21
N GLY A 72 -2.86 7.03 -12.06
CA GLY A 72 -3.66 8.12 -12.59
C GLY A 72 -4.45 7.62 -13.79
N ILE A 73 -5.57 8.28 -14.07
CA ILE A 73 -6.33 8.11 -15.31
C ILE A 73 -5.47 8.53 -16.50
#